data_AF-A0A7I8IE65-F1
#
_entry.id   AF-A0A7I8IE65-F1
#
_cell.length_a   1.000
_cell.length_b   1.000
_cell.length_c   1.000
_cell.angle_alpha   90.00
_cell.angle_beta   90.00
_cell.angle_gamma   90.00
#
_symmetry.space_group_name_H-M   'P 1'
#
loop_
_entity.id
_entity.type
_entity.pdbx_description
1 polymer ?
#
loop_
_entity_poly.entity_id
_entity_poly.type
_entity_poly.pdbx_seq_one_letter_code
_entity_poly.pdbx_strand_id
1 'polypeptide(L)'
;MGKFAVLLALCLGAMSLIGAEAQQCGRQAGGALCAGGLCCSQFGWCGNTAAYCDRAQGCQSQCSGGPTPTPSTPTPTTGISSIVSQALFEQMLLHRNDAACPARNFYTYSAFITAANSFPAFGTTGDLTTRKREIAAFFGQTSHETTGEWVADGAGRSLLLGYCFKEEQGNPGAYCTPSSQWPCAPGKKYYGRGPIQITHNYNYGPAGQAIGAGLLNNPDLVASDAVISFKTALWFWMTPQSPKPSSHDVITGRWTPSAADVAAGRQPGYGVITNIINGGLECGRGPDGRVADRIGFYNRYCNILGVSPGANLDCYNQRPFA
;
A
#
# COMPACT_ATOMS: atom_id res chain seq x y z
N MET A 1 -17.07 -56.32 49.83
CA MET A 1 -16.15 -55.48 50.65
C MET A 1 -14.76 -55.68 50.08
N GLY A 2 -14.00 -54.75 49.51
CA GLY A 2 -14.14 -53.33 49.22
C GLY A 2 -13.38 -53.05 47.91
N LYS A 3 -13.76 -51.94 47.27
CA LYS A 3 -13.43 -51.52 45.91
C LYS A 3 -12.07 -50.82 45.86
N PHE A 4 -11.24 -51.14 44.87
CA PHE A 4 -10.24 -50.22 44.32
C PHE A 4 -10.12 -50.45 42.81
N ALA A 5 -10.91 -49.69 42.04
CA ALA A 5 -10.77 -49.58 40.60
C ALA A 5 -9.94 -48.32 40.32
N VAL A 6 -8.72 -48.52 39.83
CA VAL A 6 -7.87 -47.44 39.32
C VAL A 6 -8.24 -47.23 37.85
N LEU A 7 -9.04 -46.19 37.56
CA LEU A 7 -9.28 -45.72 36.20
C LEU A 7 -8.07 -44.89 35.76
N LEU A 8 -7.25 -45.47 34.89
CA LEU A 8 -6.19 -44.77 34.17
C LEU A 8 -6.85 -44.06 32.97
N ALA A 9 -7.08 -42.75 33.08
CA ALA A 9 -7.59 -41.93 31.99
C ALA A 9 -6.49 -41.64 30.97
N LEU A 10 -6.44 -42.41 29.88
CA LEU A 10 -5.66 -42.06 28.69
C LEU A 10 -6.40 -40.93 27.93
N CYS A 11 -5.92 -39.70 28.09
CA CYS A 11 -6.29 -38.59 27.20
C CYS A 11 -5.60 -38.78 25.85
N LEU A 12 -6.32 -39.37 24.89
CA LEU A 12 -5.99 -39.22 23.47
C LEU A 12 -6.39 -37.81 23.04
N GLY A 13 -5.41 -36.89 23.02
CA GLY A 13 -5.57 -35.59 22.38
C GLY A 13 -5.75 -35.78 20.87
N ALA A 14 -6.95 -35.52 20.36
CA ALA A 14 -7.19 -35.38 18.94
C ALA A 14 -6.50 -34.09 18.45
N MET A 15 -5.37 -34.23 17.76
CA MET A 15 -4.83 -33.15 16.94
C MET A 15 -5.78 -32.94 15.75
N SER A 16 -6.66 -31.94 15.86
CA SER A 16 -7.41 -31.43 14.72
C SER A 16 -6.45 -30.68 13.80
N LEU A 17 -5.87 -31.41 12.85
CA LEU A 17 -5.30 -30.82 11.64
C LEU A 17 -6.45 -30.14 10.89
N ILE A 18 -6.47 -28.81 10.86
CA ILE A 18 -7.27 -28.07 9.89
C ILE A 18 -6.58 -28.29 8.55
N GLY A 19 -6.85 -29.43 7.92
CA GLY A 19 -6.56 -29.63 6.51
C GLY A 19 -7.38 -28.62 5.73
N ALA A 20 -6.76 -27.93 4.77
CA ALA A 20 -7.52 -27.30 3.71
C ALA A 20 -8.27 -28.41 2.97
N GLU A 21 -9.54 -28.64 3.34
CA GLU A 21 -10.43 -29.56 2.66
C GLU A 21 -10.47 -29.13 1.19
N ALA A 22 -9.84 -29.92 0.31
CA ALA A 22 -9.93 -29.67 -1.11
C ALA A 22 -11.41 -29.82 -1.52
N GLN A 23 -11.96 -28.87 -2.25
CA GLN A 23 -13.35 -28.97 -2.69
C GLN A 23 -13.48 -30.08 -3.74
N GLN A 24 -14.38 -31.04 -3.51
CA GLN A 24 -14.71 -32.09 -4.48
C GLN A 24 -15.70 -31.59 -5.54
N CYS A 25 -15.61 -32.17 -6.74
CA CYS A 25 -16.41 -31.79 -7.90
C CYS A 25 -16.57 -32.96 -8.89
N GLY A 26 -17.38 -32.76 -9.94
CA GLY A 26 -17.48 -33.70 -11.05
C GLY A 26 -18.19 -34.99 -10.68
N ARG A 27 -17.93 -36.07 -11.42
CA ARG A 27 -18.60 -37.37 -11.29
C ARG A 27 -18.41 -38.03 -9.91
N GLN A 28 -17.33 -37.70 -9.21
CA GLN A 28 -17.05 -38.14 -7.85
C GLN A 28 -17.94 -37.44 -6.80
N ALA A 29 -18.51 -36.29 -7.16
CA ALA A 29 -19.35 -35.45 -6.29
C ALA A 29 -20.72 -35.15 -6.94
N GLY A 30 -21.33 -36.14 -7.62
CA GLY A 30 -22.68 -36.01 -8.16
C GLY A 30 -22.86 -34.93 -9.23
N GLY A 31 -21.78 -34.55 -9.94
CA GLY A 31 -21.79 -33.49 -10.94
C GLY A 31 -21.59 -32.08 -10.38
N ALA A 32 -21.19 -31.94 -9.11
CA ALA A 32 -20.95 -30.63 -8.50
C ALA A 32 -19.92 -29.80 -9.27
N LEU A 33 -20.19 -28.49 -9.37
CA LEU A 33 -19.25 -27.49 -9.91
C LEU A 33 -18.37 -26.92 -8.80
N CYS A 34 -17.18 -26.46 -9.17
CA CYS A 34 -16.28 -25.80 -8.21
C CYS A 34 -16.71 -24.37 -7.93
N ALA A 35 -16.55 -23.93 -6.68
CA ALA A 35 -16.75 -22.55 -6.31
C ALA A 35 -15.68 -21.65 -6.97
N GLY A 36 -16.01 -20.38 -7.18
CA GLY A 36 -15.07 -19.40 -7.74
C GLY A 36 -14.64 -19.65 -9.19
N GLY A 37 -15.35 -20.52 -9.93
CA GLY A 37 -15.05 -20.81 -11.33
C GLY A 37 -13.83 -21.70 -11.57
N LEU A 38 -13.31 -22.37 -10.53
CA LEU A 38 -12.15 -23.27 -10.64
C LEU A 38 -12.44 -24.49 -11.53
N CYS A 39 -11.42 -25.03 -12.17
CA CYS A 39 -11.56 -26.23 -12.99
C CYS A 39 -11.73 -27.48 -12.13
N CYS A 40 -12.56 -28.41 -12.61
CA CYS A 40 -12.71 -29.72 -12.00
C CYS A 40 -11.80 -30.74 -12.69
N SER A 41 -10.78 -31.25 -11.99
CA SER A 41 -9.83 -32.24 -12.53
C SER A 41 -10.49 -33.58 -12.87
N GLN A 42 -9.79 -34.45 -13.62
CA GLN A 42 -10.24 -35.82 -13.88
C GLN A 42 -10.51 -36.67 -12.62
N PHE A 43 -9.89 -36.27 -11.50
CA PHE A 43 -9.99 -36.93 -10.19
C PHE A 43 -11.09 -36.36 -9.29
N GLY A 44 -11.81 -35.32 -9.73
CA GLY A 44 -12.94 -34.76 -8.99
C GLY A 44 -12.55 -33.77 -7.90
N TRP A 45 -11.49 -33.00 -8.13
CA TRP A 45 -11.04 -31.94 -7.23
C TRP A 45 -10.96 -30.60 -7.96
N CYS A 46 -11.24 -29.53 -7.22
CA CYS A 46 -11.22 -28.15 -7.71
C CYS A 46 -9.81 -27.53 -7.66
N GLY A 47 -9.43 -26.83 -8.73
CA GLY A 47 -8.15 -26.13 -8.81
C GLY A 47 -8.01 -25.31 -10.10
N ASN A 48 -6.89 -24.60 -10.24
CA ASN A 48 -6.65 -23.68 -11.36
C ASN A 48 -5.33 -23.94 -12.12
N THR A 49 -4.70 -25.11 -11.93
CA THR A 49 -3.50 -25.50 -12.68
C THR A 49 -3.84 -26.37 -13.88
N ALA A 50 -2.88 -26.62 -14.78
CA ALA A 50 -3.07 -27.46 -15.96
C ALA A 50 -3.60 -28.87 -15.61
N ALA A 51 -3.16 -29.45 -14.48
CA ALA A 51 -3.64 -30.75 -14.01
C ALA A 51 -5.16 -30.78 -13.70
N TYR A 52 -5.77 -29.61 -13.52
CA TYR A 52 -7.19 -29.45 -13.23
C TYR A 52 -7.97 -28.95 -14.44
N CYS A 53 -7.37 -28.08 -15.26
CA CYS A 53 -8.05 -27.37 -16.34
C CYS A 53 -7.87 -27.98 -17.73
N ASP A 54 -6.83 -28.79 -17.95
CA ASP A 54 -6.56 -29.34 -19.28
C ASP A 54 -7.60 -30.40 -19.66
N ARG A 55 -8.35 -30.12 -20.74
CA ARG A 55 -9.33 -31.06 -21.29
C ARG A 55 -8.69 -32.35 -21.79
N ALA A 56 -7.45 -32.28 -22.31
CA ALA A 56 -6.72 -33.46 -22.74
C ALA A 56 -6.33 -34.36 -21.56
N GLN A 57 -6.24 -33.80 -20.34
CA GLN A 57 -6.01 -34.55 -19.10
C GLN A 57 -7.30 -34.90 -18.36
N GLY A 58 -8.45 -34.80 -19.03
CA GLY A 58 -9.74 -35.25 -18.50
C GLY A 58 -10.41 -34.28 -17.53
N CYS A 59 -10.15 -32.97 -17.63
CA CYS A 59 -10.96 -31.98 -16.93
C CYS A 59 -12.47 -32.20 -17.19
N GLN A 60 -13.25 -32.22 -16.10
CA GLN A 60 -14.66 -32.62 -16.11
C GLN A 60 -15.63 -31.43 -16.29
N SER A 61 -15.31 -30.27 -15.72
CA SER A 61 -16.17 -29.08 -15.77
C SER A 61 -15.37 -27.80 -15.52
N GLN A 62 -15.90 -26.65 -15.99
CA GLN A 62 -15.26 -25.32 -15.89
C GLN A 62 -13.86 -25.25 -16.54
N CYS A 63 -13.56 -26.14 -17.48
CA CYS A 63 -12.26 -26.29 -18.17
C CYS A 63 -11.87 -25.14 -19.11
N SER A 64 -12.69 -24.08 -19.16
CA SER A 64 -12.52 -22.95 -20.09
C SER A 64 -12.73 -21.58 -19.41
N GLY A 65 -12.82 -21.53 -18.07
CA GLY A 65 -13.09 -20.30 -17.32
C GLY A 65 -11.87 -19.70 -16.61
N GLY A 66 -11.15 -18.79 -17.28
CA GLY A 66 -10.10 -17.89 -16.73
C GLY A 66 -8.66 -18.27 -17.13
N PRO A 67 -7.79 -17.33 -17.57
CA PRO A 67 -6.70 -17.62 -18.51
C PRO A 67 -5.62 -18.53 -17.91
N THR A 68 -5.32 -19.62 -18.62
CA THR A 68 -4.09 -20.39 -18.45
C THR A 68 -2.93 -19.59 -19.06
N PRO A 69 -1.81 -19.35 -18.35
CA PRO A 69 -0.57 -18.94 -18.98
C PRO A 69 -0.06 -20.11 -19.83
N THR A 70 0.13 -19.89 -21.12
CA THR A 70 0.93 -20.74 -22.00
C THR A 70 2.30 -21.00 -21.34
N PRO A 71 2.97 -22.14 -21.53
CA PRO A 71 4.39 -22.28 -21.18
C PRO A 71 5.24 -21.45 -22.16
N SER A 72 5.05 -20.13 -22.13
CA SER A 72 6.06 -19.18 -22.51
C SER A 72 7.15 -19.27 -21.45
N THR A 73 8.40 -19.45 -21.88
CA THR A 73 9.60 -19.10 -21.14
C THR A 73 9.29 -17.94 -20.18
N PRO A 74 9.55 -18.05 -18.85
CA PRO A 74 9.05 -17.10 -17.88
C PRO A 74 9.50 -15.70 -18.28
N THR A 75 8.59 -14.95 -18.88
CA THR A 75 8.76 -13.52 -19.08
C THR A 75 8.47 -12.96 -17.69
N PRO A 76 9.45 -12.34 -17.02
CA PRO A 76 9.21 -11.80 -15.69
C PRO A 76 8.01 -10.85 -15.79
N THR A 77 7.00 -11.03 -14.96
CA THR A 77 5.96 -10.02 -14.77
C THR A 77 6.65 -8.78 -14.19
N THR A 78 7.01 -7.84 -15.06
CA THR A 78 7.89 -6.70 -14.74
C THR A 78 7.17 -5.51 -14.09
N GLY A 79 5.89 -5.64 -13.77
CA GLY A 79 5.08 -4.57 -13.18
C GLY A 79 4.90 -4.66 -11.67
N ILE A 80 4.42 -3.57 -11.06
CA ILE A 80 4.16 -3.45 -9.60
C ILE A 80 3.34 -4.62 -9.01
N SER A 81 2.41 -5.19 -9.78
CA SER A 81 1.54 -6.29 -9.37
C SER A 81 2.28 -7.62 -9.15
N SER A 82 3.53 -7.75 -9.61
CA SER A 82 4.36 -8.93 -9.31
C SER A 82 4.93 -8.90 -7.90
N ILE A 83 4.95 -7.72 -7.25
CA ILE A 83 5.38 -7.56 -5.87
C ILE A 83 4.17 -7.33 -4.96
N VAL A 84 3.27 -6.42 -5.35
CA VAL A 84 2.06 -6.10 -4.58
C VAL A 84 0.89 -6.90 -5.12
N SER A 85 0.63 -8.06 -4.52
CA SER A 85 -0.60 -8.81 -4.77
C SER A 85 -1.78 -8.13 -4.06
N GLN A 86 -3.01 -8.46 -4.47
CA GLN A 86 -4.20 -7.98 -3.77
C GLN A 86 -4.20 -8.42 -2.30
N ALA A 87 -3.87 -9.69 -2.02
CA ALA A 87 -3.79 -10.19 -0.65
C ALA A 87 -2.78 -9.41 0.20
N LEU A 88 -1.62 -9.06 -0.37
CA LEU A 88 -0.63 -8.24 0.32
C LEU A 88 -1.14 -6.81 0.57
N PHE A 89 -1.80 -6.19 -0.41
CA PHE A 89 -2.42 -4.87 -0.24
C PHE A 89 -3.46 -4.88 0.88
N GLU A 90 -4.33 -5.90 0.92
CA GLU A 90 -5.32 -6.08 1.99
C GLU A 90 -4.65 -6.31 3.35
N GLN A 91 -3.55 -7.07 3.41
CA GLN A 91 -2.80 -7.29 4.65
C GLN A 91 -2.13 -6.00 5.16
N MET A 92 -1.56 -5.19 4.25
CA MET A 92 -0.91 -3.93 4.60
C MET A 92 -1.94 -2.91 5.10
N LEU A 93 -3.10 -2.81 4.46
CA LEU A 93 -4.12 -1.82 4.77
C LEU A 93 -5.36 -2.44 5.42
N LEU A 94 -5.11 -3.24 6.47
CA LEU A 94 -6.07 -4.18 7.07
C LEU A 94 -7.40 -3.56 7.48
N HIS A 95 -7.36 -2.43 8.19
CA HIS A 95 -8.56 -1.82 8.80
C HIS A 95 -9.09 -0.59 8.04
N ARG A 96 -8.59 -0.29 6.84
CA ARG A 96 -9.03 0.90 6.07
C ARG A 96 -10.52 0.90 5.73
N ASN A 97 -11.13 -0.30 5.69
CA ASN A 97 -12.54 -0.50 5.35
C ASN A 97 -13.44 -0.68 6.58
N ASP A 98 -12.89 -0.56 7.79
CA ASP A 98 -13.66 -0.63 9.01
C ASP A 98 -14.74 0.45 9.02
N ALA A 99 -15.89 0.15 9.64
CA ALA A 99 -17.06 1.01 9.60
C ALA A 99 -16.79 2.45 10.11
N ALA A 100 -15.79 2.59 10.99
CA ALA A 100 -15.36 3.83 11.58
C ALA A 100 -14.44 4.69 10.70
N CYS A 101 -13.90 4.15 9.61
CA CYS A 101 -13.05 4.92 8.71
C CYS A 101 -13.90 5.70 7.71
N PRO A 102 -13.82 7.04 7.66
CA PRO A 102 -14.59 7.83 6.71
C PRO A 102 -14.26 7.53 5.25
N ALA A 103 -13.04 7.02 4.97
CA ALA A 103 -12.64 6.58 3.64
C ALA A 103 -12.96 5.10 3.34
N ARG A 104 -13.77 4.42 4.16
CA ARG A 104 -14.12 3.00 3.96
C ARG A 104 -14.59 2.74 2.52
N ASN A 105 -14.09 1.66 1.92
CA ASN A 105 -14.35 1.23 0.53
C ASN A 105 -13.85 2.18 -0.57
N PHE A 106 -13.16 3.28 -0.25
CA PHE A 106 -12.63 4.20 -1.26
C PHE A 106 -11.32 3.69 -1.87
N TYR A 107 -10.36 3.27 -1.04
CA TYR A 107 -9.03 2.85 -1.51
C TYR A 107 -9.02 1.36 -1.87
N THR A 108 -9.11 1.08 -3.17
CA THR A 108 -9.11 -0.28 -3.70
C THR A 108 -7.76 -0.68 -4.29
N TYR A 109 -7.47 -1.98 -4.29
CA TYR A 109 -6.29 -2.53 -4.96
C TYR A 109 -6.27 -2.20 -6.46
N SER A 110 -7.43 -2.29 -7.13
CA SER A 110 -7.53 -1.97 -8.56
C SER A 110 -7.22 -0.50 -8.86
N ALA A 111 -7.65 0.43 -7.99
CA ALA A 111 -7.32 1.84 -8.14
C ALA A 111 -5.82 2.08 -7.96
N PHE A 112 -5.21 1.45 -6.95
CA PHE A 112 -3.76 1.52 -6.74
C PHE A 112 -2.97 1.01 -7.95
N ILE A 113 -3.28 -0.19 -8.46
CA ILE A 113 -2.56 -0.76 -9.61
C ILE A 113 -2.76 0.10 -10.87
N THR A 114 -3.98 0.57 -11.11
CA THR A 114 -4.27 1.46 -12.26
C THR A 114 -3.46 2.75 -12.19
N ALA A 115 -3.37 3.35 -11.01
CA ALA A 115 -2.57 4.55 -10.79
C ALA A 115 -1.07 4.27 -10.93
N ALA A 116 -0.56 3.21 -10.30
CA ALA A 116 0.85 2.81 -10.34
C ALA A 116 1.34 2.51 -11.77
N ASN A 117 0.49 1.94 -12.62
CA ASN A 117 0.82 1.72 -14.04
C ASN A 117 1.03 3.02 -14.84
N SER A 118 0.59 4.18 -14.32
CA SER A 118 0.90 5.49 -14.91
C SER A 118 2.28 6.02 -14.50
N PHE A 119 2.97 5.36 -13.56
CA PHE A 119 4.29 5.71 -13.04
C PHE A 119 5.22 4.48 -13.12
N PRO A 120 5.64 4.07 -14.32
CA PRO A 120 6.22 2.74 -14.56
C PRO A 120 7.53 2.46 -13.82
N ALA A 121 8.22 3.48 -13.28
CA ALA A 121 9.43 3.32 -12.48
C ALA A 121 9.16 3.02 -10.98
N PHE A 122 7.95 3.31 -10.49
CA PHE A 122 7.56 3.08 -9.10
C PHE A 122 7.49 1.58 -8.79
N GLY A 123 8.26 1.12 -7.80
CA GLY A 123 8.31 -0.28 -7.37
C GLY A 123 8.91 -1.24 -8.41
N THR A 124 9.53 -0.71 -9.46
CA THR A 124 10.18 -1.50 -10.53
C THR A 124 11.65 -1.12 -10.74
N THR A 125 12.14 -0.11 -10.00
CA THR A 125 13.52 0.38 -10.07
C THR A 125 14.42 -0.35 -9.07
N GLY A 126 15.62 -0.74 -9.52
CA GLY A 126 16.60 -1.45 -8.68
C GLY A 126 16.32 -2.95 -8.53
N ASP A 127 17.00 -3.57 -7.57
CA ASP A 127 16.81 -4.98 -7.21
C ASP A 127 15.49 -5.22 -6.45
N LEU A 128 15.13 -6.49 -6.25
CA LEU A 128 13.87 -6.84 -5.57
C LEU A 128 13.77 -6.24 -4.16
N THR A 129 14.88 -6.19 -3.43
CA THR A 129 14.94 -5.60 -2.09
C THR A 129 14.61 -4.11 -2.13
N THR A 130 15.18 -3.37 -3.10
CA THR A 130 14.96 -1.94 -3.31
C THR A 130 13.52 -1.66 -3.68
N ARG A 131 12.95 -2.44 -4.61
CA ARG A 131 11.55 -2.30 -5.03
C ARG A 131 10.58 -2.52 -3.86
N LYS A 132 10.78 -3.59 -3.08
CA LYS A 132 10.00 -3.86 -1.87
C LYS A 132 10.14 -2.73 -0.85
N ARG A 133 11.35 -2.21 -0.66
CA ARG A 133 11.60 -1.09 0.26
C ARG A 133 10.90 0.19 -0.18
N GLU A 134 10.92 0.50 -1.48
CA GLU A 134 10.16 1.63 -2.03
C GLU A 134 8.66 1.50 -1.75
N ILE A 135 8.08 0.33 -2.01
CA ILE A 135 6.66 0.05 -1.76
C ILE A 135 6.35 0.22 -0.27
N ALA A 136 7.18 -0.34 0.61
CA ALA A 136 7.03 -0.20 2.05
C ALA A 136 7.10 1.27 2.49
N ALA A 137 8.00 2.05 1.91
CA ALA A 137 8.20 3.46 2.24
C ALA A 137 7.02 4.32 1.76
N PHE A 138 6.54 4.10 0.54
CA PHE A 138 5.38 4.81 -0.01
C PHE A 138 4.13 4.55 0.84
N PHE A 139 3.83 3.27 1.11
CA PHE A 139 2.70 2.93 1.99
C PHE A 139 2.93 3.40 3.42
N GLY A 140 4.17 3.39 3.91
CA GLY A 140 4.53 3.90 5.24
C GLY A 140 4.14 5.36 5.43
N GLN A 141 4.56 6.20 4.49
CA GLN A 141 4.28 7.63 4.52
C GLN A 141 2.79 7.92 4.32
N THR A 142 2.19 7.31 3.31
CA THR A 142 0.78 7.57 2.99
C THR A 142 -0.18 7.03 4.04
N SER A 143 0.18 5.93 4.72
CA SER A 143 -0.58 5.44 5.88
C SER A 143 -0.53 6.42 7.06
N HIS A 144 0.62 7.05 7.34
CA HIS A 144 0.71 8.10 8.36
C HIS A 144 -0.21 9.28 8.04
N GLU A 145 -0.16 9.79 6.80
CA GLU A 145 -0.99 10.93 6.35
C GLU A 145 -2.51 10.66 6.50
N THR A 146 -2.90 9.39 6.53
CA THR A 146 -4.31 8.98 6.50
C THR A 146 -4.69 8.10 7.69
N THR A 147 -3.86 8.07 8.74
CA THR A 147 -4.03 7.13 9.85
C THR A 147 -5.28 7.41 10.67
N GLY A 148 -6.01 6.35 11.01
CA GLY A 148 -7.01 6.38 12.07
C GLY A 148 -6.38 6.38 13.46
N GLU A 149 -7.18 6.71 14.49
CA GLU A 149 -6.73 6.79 15.88
C GLU A 149 -7.29 5.68 16.78
N TRP A 150 -7.89 4.60 16.24
CA TRP A 150 -8.47 3.55 17.11
C TRP A 150 -7.43 2.87 17.99
N VAL A 151 -7.70 2.91 19.30
CA VAL A 151 -7.02 2.20 20.39
C VAL A 151 -8.09 1.49 21.21
N ALA A 152 -8.21 0.18 21.05
CA ALA A 152 -9.09 -0.62 21.90
C ALA A 152 -8.45 -0.94 23.27
N ASP A 153 -7.14 -0.76 23.43
CA ASP A 153 -6.37 -1.28 24.57
C ASP A 153 -5.35 -0.30 25.17
N GLY A 154 -5.40 0.99 24.80
CA GLY A 154 -4.50 2.01 25.37
C GLY A 154 -3.04 1.93 24.88
N ALA A 155 -2.76 1.20 23.79
CA ALA A 155 -1.40 1.02 23.24
C ALA A 155 -0.89 2.15 22.31
N GLY A 156 -1.65 3.25 22.12
CA GLY A 156 -1.34 4.30 21.13
C GLY A 156 -1.82 3.98 19.71
N ARG A 157 -1.67 4.93 18.76
CA ARG A 157 -2.19 4.81 17.37
C ARG A 157 -1.86 3.46 16.75
N SER A 158 -2.87 2.77 16.20
CA SER A 158 -2.68 1.47 15.57
C SER A 158 -2.07 1.61 14.16
N LEU A 159 -0.88 1.05 13.97
CA LEU A 159 -0.17 0.93 12.68
C LEU A 159 -0.90 0.03 11.66
N LEU A 160 -2.14 -0.34 11.94
CA LEU A 160 -3.05 -1.11 11.09
C LEU A 160 -4.12 -0.22 10.42
N LEU A 161 -4.24 1.05 10.82
CA LEU A 161 -5.30 1.98 10.40
C LEU A 161 -4.83 3.02 9.37
N GLY A 162 -3.74 2.75 8.65
CA GLY A 162 -3.41 3.54 7.47
C GLY A 162 -4.58 3.54 6.47
N TYR A 163 -4.73 4.61 5.70
CA TYR A 163 -5.79 4.78 4.70
C TYR A 163 -7.21 4.89 5.26
N CYS A 164 -7.36 5.28 6.52
CA CYS A 164 -8.66 5.48 7.16
C CYS A 164 -9.35 6.78 6.72
N PHE A 165 -8.57 7.80 6.37
CA PHE A 165 -9.04 9.10 5.89
C PHE A 165 -8.64 9.38 4.44
N LYS A 166 -9.40 10.25 3.78
CA LYS A 166 -9.13 10.74 2.41
C LYS A 166 -9.19 12.25 2.27
N GLU A 167 -9.58 12.95 3.32
CA GLU A 167 -9.69 14.40 3.42
C GLU A 167 -9.16 14.83 4.77
N GLU A 168 -8.51 16.00 4.81
CA GLU A 168 -8.04 16.65 6.02
C GLU A 168 -9.22 16.86 6.99
N GLN A 169 -8.99 16.53 8.26
CA GLN A 169 -10.04 16.54 9.28
C GLN A 169 -10.29 17.94 9.85
N GLY A 170 -11.49 18.14 10.42
CA GLY A 170 -11.89 19.40 11.04
C GLY A 170 -12.46 20.42 10.05
N ASN A 171 -12.05 21.68 10.18
CA ASN A 171 -12.47 22.77 9.30
C ASN A 171 -11.25 23.39 8.60
N PRO A 172 -10.68 22.70 7.59
CA PRO A 172 -9.46 23.14 6.97
C PRO A 172 -9.64 24.47 6.22
N GLY A 173 -8.56 25.27 6.21
CA GLY A 173 -8.46 26.51 5.46
C GLY A 173 -8.54 26.30 3.95
N ALA A 174 -8.47 27.39 3.18
CA ALA A 174 -8.50 27.29 1.73
C ALA A 174 -7.19 26.76 1.13
N TYR A 175 -6.07 26.86 1.86
CA TYR A 175 -4.72 26.54 1.38
C TYR A 175 -4.43 27.14 -0.01
N CYS A 176 -4.87 28.37 -0.19
CA CYS A 176 -4.66 29.16 -1.40
C CYS A 176 -3.49 30.10 -1.17
N THR A 177 -2.39 29.85 -1.88
CA THR A 177 -1.22 30.72 -1.93
C THR A 177 -1.27 31.53 -3.23
N PRO A 178 -1.17 32.87 -3.20
CA PRO A 178 -1.17 33.68 -4.42
C PRO A 178 -0.13 33.19 -5.44
N SER A 179 -0.57 32.91 -6.65
CA SER A 179 0.28 32.41 -7.74
C SER A 179 -0.32 32.80 -9.08
N SER A 180 0.52 33.34 -9.98
CA SER A 180 0.13 33.57 -11.37
C SER A 180 0.11 32.28 -12.20
N GLN A 181 0.96 31.32 -11.85
CA GLN A 181 1.05 30.04 -12.54
C GLN A 181 -0.07 29.08 -12.12
N TRP A 182 -0.42 29.08 -10.83
CA TRP A 182 -1.41 28.19 -10.24
C TRP A 182 -2.49 28.97 -9.49
N PRO A 183 -3.27 29.82 -10.18
CA PRO A 183 -4.27 30.66 -9.51
C PRO A 183 -5.34 29.82 -8.83
N CYS A 184 -5.80 30.26 -7.66
CA CYS A 184 -6.87 29.58 -6.95
C CYS A 184 -8.20 29.77 -7.69
N ALA A 185 -8.89 28.67 -7.97
CA ALA A 185 -10.22 28.71 -8.56
C ALA A 185 -11.24 29.29 -7.56
N PRO A 186 -12.15 30.18 -7.99
CA PRO A 186 -13.16 30.76 -7.11
C PRO A 186 -13.97 29.70 -6.37
N GLY A 187 -14.11 29.84 -5.05
CA GLY A 187 -14.88 28.93 -4.20
C GLY A 187 -14.24 27.56 -3.94
N LYS A 188 -13.03 27.29 -4.46
CA LYS A 188 -12.33 26.03 -4.25
C LYS A 188 -11.34 26.10 -3.08
N LYS A 189 -11.13 24.95 -2.43
CA LYS A 189 -10.16 24.77 -1.33
C LYS A 189 -9.19 23.63 -1.66
N TYR A 190 -7.92 23.83 -1.31
CA TYR A 190 -6.80 22.95 -1.60
C TYR A 190 -6.24 22.30 -0.33
N TYR A 191 -7.11 21.94 0.62
CA TYR A 191 -6.75 21.20 1.82
C TYR A 191 -6.30 19.77 1.49
N GLY A 192 -5.75 19.07 2.48
CA GLY A 192 -5.21 17.71 2.32
C GLY A 192 -6.24 16.74 1.76
N ARG A 193 -5.93 16.08 0.63
CA ARG A 193 -6.75 14.99 0.09
C ARG A 193 -5.90 13.80 -0.36
N GLY A 194 -6.51 12.63 -0.36
CA GLY A 194 -5.92 11.37 -0.83
C GLY A 194 -4.77 10.87 0.04
N PRO A 195 -4.01 9.86 -0.45
CA PRO A 195 -3.02 9.14 0.35
C PRO A 195 -1.86 9.98 0.85
N ILE A 196 -1.45 11.01 0.09
CA ILE A 196 -0.34 11.89 0.48
C ILE A 196 -0.83 13.19 1.13
N GLN A 197 -2.15 13.32 1.37
CA GLN A 197 -2.78 14.56 1.81
C GLN A 197 -2.29 15.77 0.99
N ILE A 198 -2.36 15.66 -0.35
CA ILE A 198 -1.88 16.73 -1.24
C ILE A 198 -2.57 18.05 -0.88
N THR A 199 -1.78 19.07 -0.61
CA THR A 199 -2.23 20.35 -0.04
C THR A 199 -1.62 21.52 -0.81
N HIS A 200 -2.34 22.63 -0.89
CA HIS A 200 -2.04 23.86 -1.63
C HIS A 200 -2.24 23.81 -3.15
N ASN A 201 -2.76 24.90 -3.70
CA ASN A 201 -2.96 25.13 -5.13
C ASN A 201 -1.70 24.89 -5.98
N TYR A 202 -0.52 25.26 -5.46
CA TYR A 202 0.76 25.03 -6.13
C TYR A 202 1.20 23.56 -6.19
N ASN A 203 0.53 22.65 -5.47
CA ASN A 203 0.67 21.20 -5.65
C ASN A 203 -0.46 20.62 -6.51
N TYR A 204 -1.71 21.03 -6.29
CA TYR A 204 -2.86 20.57 -7.08
C TYR A 204 -2.71 20.92 -8.58
N GLY A 205 -2.22 22.12 -8.89
CA GLY A 205 -1.96 22.58 -10.24
C GLY A 205 -1.02 21.66 -11.04
N PRO A 206 0.26 21.53 -10.64
CA PRO A 206 1.20 20.70 -11.37
C PRO A 206 0.87 19.22 -11.30
N ALA A 207 0.31 18.71 -10.19
CA ALA A 207 -0.17 17.34 -10.11
C ALA A 207 -1.27 17.06 -11.14
N GLY A 208 -2.25 17.96 -11.22
CA GLY A 208 -3.35 17.86 -12.18
C GLY A 208 -2.85 17.88 -13.63
N GLN A 209 -1.93 18.80 -13.95
CA GLN A 209 -1.30 18.85 -15.26
C GLN A 209 -0.58 17.52 -15.59
N ALA A 210 0.22 16.99 -14.67
CA ALA A 210 1.01 15.79 -14.89
C ALA A 210 0.15 14.52 -15.10
N ILE A 211 -0.98 14.42 -14.40
CA ILE A 211 -1.85 13.23 -14.46
C ILE A 211 -3.02 13.38 -15.44
N GLY A 212 -3.13 14.52 -16.12
CA GLY A 212 -4.22 14.83 -17.05
C GLY A 212 -5.57 15.06 -16.38
N ALA A 213 -5.59 15.59 -15.14
CA ALA A 213 -6.80 15.88 -14.39
C ALA A 213 -6.91 17.37 -14.04
N GLY A 214 -8.10 17.95 -14.20
CA GLY A 214 -8.37 19.38 -13.92
C GLY A 214 -8.41 19.76 -12.43
N LEU A 215 -7.39 19.37 -11.65
CA LEU A 215 -7.39 19.44 -10.19
C LEU A 215 -7.40 20.86 -9.62
N LEU A 216 -6.88 21.85 -10.36
CA LEU A 216 -6.92 23.24 -9.90
C LEU A 216 -8.36 23.77 -9.85
N ASN A 217 -9.18 23.41 -10.84
CA ASN A 217 -10.59 23.81 -10.93
C ASN A 217 -11.54 22.85 -10.22
N ASN A 218 -11.13 21.58 -10.04
CA ASN A 218 -11.92 20.55 -9.37
C ASN A 218 -11.05 19.71 -8.41
N PRO A 219 -10.59 20.31 -7.29
CA PRO A 219 -9.71 19.62 -6.34
C PRO A 219 -10.41 18.45 -5.62
N ASP A 220 -11.74 18.46 -5.57
CA ASP A 220 -12.55 17.41 -4.93
C ASP A 220 -12.39 16.04 -5.62
N LEU A 221 -11.93 16.01 -6.88
CA LEU A 221 -11.61 14.77 -7.61
C LEU A 221 -10.65 13.87 -6.84
N VAL A 222 -9.71 14.45 -6.08
CA VAL A 222 -8.74 13.68 -5.28
C VAL A 222 -9.41 12.88 -4.16
N ALA A 223 -10.59 13.30 -3.69
CA ALA A 223 -11.36 12.61 -2.66
C ALA A 223 -12.60 11.87 -3.20
N SER A 224 -12.94 12.02 -4.48
CA SER A 224 -14.08 11.34 -5.12
C SER A 224 -13.69 10.26 -6.11
N ASP A 225 -12.46 10.27 -6.65
CA ASP A 225 -11.95 9.25 -7.57
C ASP A 225 -10.66 8.63 -7.01
N ALA A 226 -10.72 7.34 -6.68
CA ALA A 226 -9.60 6.64 -6.04
C ALA A 226 -8.37 6.50 -6.95
N VAL A 227 -8.54 6.41 -8.27
CA VAL A 227 -7.41 6.34 -9.22
C VAL A 227 -6.70 7.69 -9.25
N ILE A 228 -7.45 8.79 -9.37
CA ILE A 228 -6.90 10.15 -9.29
C ILE A 228 -6.22 10.35 -7.94
N SER A 229 -6.85 9.91 -6.85
CA SER A 229 -6.30 9.98 -5.49
C SER A 229 -4.91 9.33 -5.41
N PHE A 230 -4.77 8.06 -5.82
CA PHE A 230 -3.47 7.39 -5.86
C PHE A 230 -2.49 8.05 -6.83
N LYS A 231 -2.95 8.52 -8.00
CA LYS A 231 -2.08 9.22 -8.96
C LYS A 231 -1.48 10.49 -8.38
N THR A 232 -2.21 11.25 -7.55
CA THR A 232 -1.62 12.44 -6.89
C THR A 232 -0.53 12.06 -5.88
N ALA A 233 -0.72 10.97 -5.13
CA ALA A 233 0.28 10.48 -4.19
C ALA A 233 1.54 9.96 -4.90
N LEU A 234 1.36 9.20 -5.98
CA LEU A 234 2.45 8.72 -6.82
C LEU A 234 3.16 9.88 -7.54
N TRP A 235 2.42 10.86 -8.06
CA TRP A 235 3.01 12.06 -8.63
C TRP A 235 3.92 12.76 -7.62
N PHE A 236 3.45 12.99 -6.39
CA PHE A 236 4.25 13.62 -5.35
C PHE A 236 5.51 12.80 -5.04
N TRP A 237 5.36 11.47 -4.91
CA TRP A 237 6.46 10.56 -4.64
C TRP A 237 7.55 10.56 -5.71
N MET A 238 7.13 10.63 -6.98
CA MET A 238 8.00 10.50 -8.15
C MET A 238 8.58 11.84 -8.64
N THR A 239 8.06 12.97 -8.19
CA THR A 239 8.38 14.28 -8.77
C THR A 239 9.30 15.08 -7.84
N PRO A 240 10.54 15.41 -8.26
CA PRO A 240 11.38 16.33 -7.50
C PRO A 240 10.78 17.74 -7.51
N GLN A 241 10.89 18.44 -6.38
CA GLN A 241 10.49 19.84 -6.25
C GLN A 241 11.66 20.61 -5.63
N SER A 242 12.52 21.17 -6.48
CA SER A 242 13.77 21.81 -6.05
C SER A 242 13.57 22.75 -4.85
N PRO A 243 14.40 22.63 -3.79
CA PRO A 243 15.62 21.81 -3.71
C PRO A 243 15.40 20.35 -3.30
N LYS A 244 14.16 19.90 -3.10
CA LYS A 244 13.84 18.53 -2.69
C LYS A 244 14.04 17.55 -3.85
N PRO A 245 14.78 16.45 -3.68
CA PRO A 245 14.77 15.35 -4.63
C PRO A 245 13.40 14.64 -4.59
N SER A 246 13.17 13.71 -5.52
CA SER A 246 12.00 12.83 -5.42
C SER A 246 12.20 11.82 -4.30
N SER A 247 11.12 11.44 -3.61
CA SER A 247 11.15 10.34 -2.63
C SER A 247 11.59 9.03 -3.28
N HIS A 248 11.20 8.84 -4.55
CA HIS A 248 11.63 7.74 -5.41
C HIS A 248 13.16 7.64 -5.52
N ASP A 249 13.84 8.72 -5.92
CA ASP A 249 15.29 8.70 -6.11
C ASP A 249 16.03 8.48 -4.78
N VAL A 250 15.49 8.99 -3.67
CA VAL A 250 16.04 8.73 -2.33
C VAL A 250 15.99 7.24 -2.00
N ILE A 251 14.81 6.62 -2.06
CA ILE A 251 14.65 5.23 -1.58
C ILE A 251 15.29 4.19 -2.51
N THR A 252 15.46 4.54 -3.79
CA THR A 252 16.12 3.71 -4.79
C THR A 252 17.63 3.91 -4.87
N GLY A 253 18.19 4.78 -4.03
CA GLY A 253 19.64 5.05 -3.97
C GLY A 253 20.18 5.86 -5.16
N ARG A 254 19.32 6.55 -5.90
CA ARG A 254 19.68 7.38 -7.06
C ARG A 254 20.01 8.82 -6.67
N TRP A 255 19.50 9.29 -5.53
CA TRP A 255 19.84 10.60 -5.00
C TRP A 255 21.19 10.56 -4.29
N THR A 256 22.10 11.44 -4.71
CA THR A 256 23.36 11.71 -4.01
C THR A 256 23.23 13.05 -3.27
N PRO A 257 23.41 13.09 -1.94
CA PRO A 257 23.34 14.34 -1.18
C PRO A 257 24.38 15.36 -1.66
N SER A 258 23.98 16.61 -1.79
CA SER A 258 24.93 17.71 -2.00
C SER A 258 25.75 18.00 -0.74
N ALA A 259 26.80 18.80 -0.85
CA ALA A 259 27.54 19.28 0.32
C ALA A 259 26.63 20.02 1.33
N ALA A 260 25.64 20.76 0.83
CA ALA A 260 24.65 21.44 1.67
C ALA A 260 23.70 20.46 2.38
N ASP A 261 23.36 19.33 1.75
CA ASP A 261 22.57 18.27 2.36
C ASP A 261 23.34 17.57 3.48
N VAL A 262 24.60 17.20 3.21
CA VAL A 262 25.48 16.59 4.22
C VAL A 262 25.66 17.53 5.42
N ALA A 263 25.93 18.81 5.19
CA ALA A 263 26.06 19.80 6.26
C ALA A 263 24.74 20.01 7.04
N ALA A 264 23.60 19.80 6.40
CA ALA A 264 22.28 19.83 7.01
C ALA A 264 21.87 18.51 7.70
N GLY A 265 22.75 17.50 7.72
CA GLY A 265 22.47 16.18 8.28
C GLY A 265 21.55 15.31 7.41
N ARG A 266 21.20 15.74 6.19
CA ARG A 266 20.33 15.00 5.28
C ARG A 266 21.12 13.90 4.56
N GLN A 267 20.92 12.66 5.02
CA GLN A 267 21.51 11.46 4.44
C GLN A 267 20.45 10.56 3.78
N PRO A 268 20.81 9.72 2.80
CA PRO A 268 19.85 8.83 2.14
C PRO A 268 19.20 7.88 3.15
N GLY A 269 17.86 7.79 3.10
CA GLY A 269 17.08 6.96 4.00
C GLY A 269 15.64 7.45 4.16
N TYR A 270 14.87 6.74 4.96
CA TYR A 270 13.44 7.05 5.14
C TYR A 270 13.20 8.41 5.82
N GLY A 271 14.13 8.86 6.66
CA GLY A 271 14.04 10.15 7.34
C GLY A 271 14.07 11.33 6.38
N VAL A 272 14.90 11.31 5.34
CA VAL A 272 14.91 12.41 4.37
C VAL A 272 13.63 12.44 3.51
N ILE A 273 12.95 11.29 3.34
CA ILE A 273 11.61 11.23 2.73
C ILE A 273 10.58 11.94 3.61
N THR A 274 10.61 11.71 4.93
CA THR A 274 9.79 12.50 5.88
C THR A 274 10.11 14.00 5.78
N ASN A 275 11.38 14.36 5.62
CA ASN A 275 11.80 15.75 5.43
C ASN A 275 11.25 16.37 4.13
N ILE A 276 11.25 15.61 3.03
CA ILE A 276 10.64 16.02 1.75
C ILE A 276 9.14 16.30 1.92
N ILE A 277 8.43 15.40 2.60
CA ILE A 277 6.97 15.46 2.76
C ILE A 277 6.56 16.60 3.71
N ASN A 278 7.13 16.65 4.92
CA ASN A 278 6.69 17.60 5.94
C ASN A 278 7.81 18.11 6.87
N GLY A 279 9.04 18.19 6.36
CA GLY A 279 10.20 18.52 7.19
C GLY A 279 10.13 19.86 7.92
N GLY A 280 9.46 20.86 7.33
CA GLY A 280 9.26 22.17 7.96
C GLY A 280 8.52 22.10 9.29
N LEU A 281 7.72 21.05 9.52
CA LEU A 281 6.96 20.85 10.76
C LEU A 281 7.52 19.74 11.64
N GLU A 282 8.22 18.76 11.07
CA GLU A 282 8.56 17.50 11.74
C GLU A 282 10.06 17.27 11.98
N CYS A 283 10.94 17.91 11.20
CA CYS A 283 12.37 17.60 11.22
C CYS A 283 13.22 18.69 11.91
N GLY A 284 14.44 18.31 12.32
CA GLY A 284 15.46 19.22 12.86
C GLY A 284 15.17 19.79 14.24
N ARG A 285 14.31 19.12 15.01
CA ARG A 285 13.80 19.57 16.32
C ARG A 285 13.80 18.47 17.39
N GLY A 286 14.62 17.43 17.20
CA GLY A 286 14.67 16.27 18.08
C GLY A 286 13.55 15.25 17.82
N PRO A 287 13.34 14.27 18.73
CA PRO A 287 12.30 13.26 18.61
C PRO A 287 10.90 13.86 18.45
N ASP A 288 10.13 13.33 17.50
CA ASP A 288 8.79 13.80 17.15
C ASP A 288 7.86 12.59 16.95
N GLY A 289 6.67 12.63 17.58
CA GLY A 289 5.72 11.52 17.52
C GLY A 289 5.18 11.23 16.11
N ARG A 290 5.11 12.23 15.23
CA ARG A 290 4.66 12.07 13.84
C ARG A 290 5.71 11.33 13.02
N VAL A 291 6.97 11.71 13.18
CA VAL A 291 8.10 11.01 12.54
C VAL A 291 8.17 9.56 13.05
N ALA A 292 7.99 9.33 14.35
CA ALA A 292 7.96 7.98 14.93
C ALA A 292 6.82 7.13 14.36
N ASP A 293 5.64 7.71 14.14
CA ASP A 293 4.48 7.04 13.53
C ASP A 293 4.75 6.65 12.06
N ARG A 294 5.32 7.57 11.25
CA ARG A 294 5.79 7.26 9.88
C ARG A 294 6.76 6.09 9.86
N ILE A 295 7.72 6.06 10.80
CA ILE A 295 8.70 4.98 10.94
C ILE A 295 8.02 3.68 11.36
N GLY A 296 7.03 3.74 12.27
CA GLY A 296 6.24 2.60 12.71
C GLY A 296 5.56 1.88 11.54
N PHE A 297 4.83 2.62 10.71
CA PHE A 297 4.19 2.06 9.51
C PHE A 297 5.22 1.46 8.56
N TYR A 298 6.31 2.18 8.28
CA TYR A 298 7.37 1.71 7.39
C TYR A 298 8.02 0.41 7.88
N ASN A 299 8.33 0.31 9.17
CA ASN A 299 8.89 -0.90 9.77
C ASN A 299 7.91 -2.08 9.67
N ARG A 300 6.62 -1.85 9.96
CA ARG A 300 5.59 -2.87 9.80
C ARG A 300 5.54 -3.38 8.36
N TYR A 301 5.55 -2.50 7.37
CA TYR A 301 5.50 -2.87 5.96
C TYR A 301 6.76 -3.56 5.47
N CYS A 302 7.94 -3.12 5.92
CA CYS A 302 9.20 -3.81 5.68
C CYS A 302 9.17 -5.25 6.22
N ASN A 303 8.63 -5.45 7.42
CA ASN A 303 8.48 -6.78 8.03
C ASN A 303 7.53 -7.68 7.21
N ILE A 304 6.38 -7.17 6.77
CA ILE A 304 5.44 -7.92 5.92
C ILE A 304 6.11 -8.31 4.58
N LEU A 305 6.90 -7.42 4.00
CA LEU A 305 7.59 -7.63 2.72
C LEU A 305 8.88 -8.45 2.84
N GLY A 306 9.35 -8.70 4.06
CA GLY A 306 10.58 -9.45 4.35
C GLY A 306 11.84 -8.72 3.90
N VAL A 307 11.93 -7.39 4.14
CA VAL A 307 13.10 -6.57 3.81
C VAL A 307 13.55 -5.72 4.99
N SER A 308 14.85 -5.38 5.03
CA SER A 308 15.37 -4.44 6.03
C SER A 308 14.95 -3.00 5.70
N PRO A 309 14.49 -2.22 6.72
CA PRO A 309 14.19 -0.79 6.58
C PRO A 309 15.38 0.08 6.14
N GLY A 310 16.61 -0.40 6.32
CA GLY A 310 17.82 0.38 6.08
C GLY A 310 18.17 1.33 7.22
N ALA A 311 19.03 2.31 6.94
CA ALA A 311 19.52 3.30 7.90
C ALA A 311 18.81 4.66 7.76
N ASN A 312 19.15 5.61 8.63
CA ASN A 312 18.68 7.01 8.59
C ASN A 312 17.14 7.11 8.54
N LEU A 313 16.48 6.42 9.47
CA LEU A 313 15.02 6.29 9.48
C LEU A 313 14.31 7.57 9.93
N ASP A 314 14.95 8.35 10.80
CA ASP A 314 14.41 9.61 11.31
C ASP A 314 15.04 10.84 10.65
N CYS A 315 14.38 11.97 10.87
CA CYS A 315 14.88 13.29 10.50
C CYS A 315 15.05 14.22 11.70
N TYR A 316 15.20 13.66 12.90
CA TYR A 316 15.21 14.43 14.15
C TYR A 316 16.27 15.53 14.16
N ASN A 317 17.42 15.25 13.56
CA ASN A 317 18.56 16.15 13.47
C ASN A 317 18.83 16.66 12.04
N GLN A 318 17.90 16.45 11.11
CA GLN A 318 18.03 16.93 9.74
C GLN A 318 17.42 18.33 9.63
N ARG A 319 18.18 19.31 9.12
CA ARG A 319 17.59 20.62 8.80
C ARG A 319 16.54 20.45 7.69
N PRO A 320 15.36 21.07 7.82
CA PRO A 320 14.34 21.04 6.76
C PRO A 320 14.88 21.54 5.43
N PHE A 321 14.38 20.99 4.31
CA PHE A 321 14.54 21.65 3.01
C PHE A 321 13.84 23.01 3.01
N ALA A 322 14.47 24.02 2.39
CA ALA A 322 13.99 25.40 2.31
C ALA A 322 14.06 25.91 0.88
#